data_AF-A3CZ76-F1
#
_entry.id   AF-A3CZ76-F1
#
_cell.length_a   1.000
_cell.length_b   1.000
_cell.length_c   1.000
_cell.angle_alpha   90.00
_cell.angle_beta   90.00
_cell.angle_gamma   90.00
#
_symmetry.space_group_name_H-M   'P 1'
#
loop_
_entity.id
_entity.type
_entity.pdbx_description
1 polymer ?
#
loop_
_entity_poly.entity_id
_entity_poly.type
_entity_poly.pdbx_seq_one_letter_code
_entity_poly.pdbx_strand_id
1 'polypeptide(L)'
;MLSAQAVELRDYHKAVIGNDCKACHDNGIKQFPSDQACLKCHNIEDLALKTARNDEDKWQNPHNNLHYGKELPCQECHGEHKAKQPLCSDCHTFKYDKHKE
;
A
#
# COMPACT_ATOMS: atom_id res chain seq x y z
N MET A 1 19.16 -27.36 11.16
CA MET A 1 17.70 -27.17 11.09
C MET A 1 17.46 -25.76 10.60
N LEU A 2 17.11 -25.57 9.32
CA LEU A 2 16.83 -24.24 8.79
C LEU A 2 15.53 -23.76 9.43
N SER A 3 15.65 -22.79 10.35
CA SER A 3 14.49 -22.10 10.90
C SER A 3 13.76 -21.44 9.73
N ALA A 4 12.48 -21.76 9.54
CA ALA A 4 11.61 -21.01 8.66
C ALA A 4 11.78 -19.53 9.03
N GLN A 5 12.26 -18.72 8.10
CA GLN A 5 12.12 -17.28 8.25
C GLN A 5 10.62 -17.04 8.28
N ALA A 6 10.07 -16.79 9.47
CA ALA A 6 8.69 -16.42 9.61
C ALA A 6 8.50 -15.20 8.70
N VAL A 7 7.68 -15.36 7.66
CA VAL A 7 7.36 -14.27 6.75
C VAL A 7 6.63 -13.24 7.61
N GLU A 8 7.32 -12.16 7.95
CA GLU A 8 6.82 -11.18 8.89
C GLU A 8 5.68 -10.41 8.23
N LEU A 9 4.52 -10.42 8.90
CA LEU A 9 3.39 -9.55 8.61
C LEU A 9 3.54 -8.30 9.45
N ARG A 10 3.20 -7.15 8.88
CA ARG A 10 3.21 -5.88 9.59
C ARG A 10 2.07 -5.87 10.60
N ASP A 11 2.33 -5.27 11.76
CA ASP A 11 1.41 -5.32 12.91
C ASP A 11 -0.02 -4.87 12.56
N TYR A 12 -0.17 -3.88 11.67
CA TYR A 12 -1.46 -3.31 11.30
C TYR A 12 -2.35 -4.28 10.52
N HIS A 13 -1.79 -5.07 9.61
CA HIS A 13 -2.56 -6.11 8.93
C HIS A 13 -2.71 -7.35 9.79
N LYS A 14 -1.65 -7.76 10.51
CA LYS A 14 -1.69 -8.90 11.43
C LYS A 14 -2.83 -8.81 12.45
N ALA A 15 -3.13 -7.62 12.97
CA ALA A 15 -4.23 -7.41 13.90
C ALA A 15 -5.64 -7.67 13.29
N VAL A 16 -5.77 -7.52 11.97
CA VAL A 16 -7.06 -7.64 11.25
C VAL A 16 -7.19 -9.01 10.57
N ILE A 17 -6.12 -9.52 9.96
CA ILE A 17 -6.14 -10.76 9.16
C ILE A 17 -5.59 -11.99 9.92
N GLY A 18 -4.89 -11.77 11.04
CA GLY A 18 -4.23 -12.83 11.79
C GLY A 18 -3.25 -13.63 10.92
N ASN A 19 -3.52 -14.92 10.75
CA ASN A 19 -2.74 -15.84 9.93
C ASN A 19 -3.43 -16.21 8.61
N ASP A 20 -4.47 -15.49 8.18
CA ASP A 20 -5.15 -15.78 6.91
C ASP A 20 -4.37 -15.20 5.73
N CYS A 21 -3.35 -15.94 5.29
CA CYS A 21 -2.53 -15.56 4.13
C CYS A 21 -3.36 -15.40 2.84
N LYS A 22 -4.53 -16.03 2.74
CA LYS A 22 -5.40 -15.93 1.56
C LYS A 22 -6.14 -14.60 1.48
N ALA A 23 -6.15 -13.82 2.56
CA ALA A 23 -6.69 -12.46 2.55
C ALA A 23 -6.00 -11.59 1.47
N CYS A 24 -4.69 -11.80 1.29
CA CYS A 24 -3.89 -11.07 0.31
C CYS A 24 -3.47 -11.93 -0.90
N HIS A 25 -3.08 -13.20 -0.71
CA HIS A 25 -2.52 -14.02 -1.78
C HIS A 25 -3.59 -14.61 -2.73
N ASP A 26 -4.26 -13.74 -3.48
CA ASP A 26 -5.26 -14.09 -4.50
C ASP A 26 -4.65 -14.61 -5.82
N ASN A 27 -3.43 -14.18 -6.14
CA ASN A 27 -2.66 -14.63 -7.31
C ASN A 27 -1.60 -15.71 -6.97
N GLY A 28 -1.62 -16.24 -5.75
CA GLY A 28 -0.66 -17.21 -5.24
C GLY A 28 0.49 -16.59 -4.43
N ILE A 29 1.15 -17.42 -3.62
CA ILE A 29 2.05 -16.98 -2.55
C ILE A 29 3.38 -16.34 -3.01
N LYS A 30 3.74 -16.49 -4.28
CA LYS A 30 4.97 -15.93 -4.87
C LYS A 30 4.70 -14.76 -5.82
N GLN A 31 3.45 -14.33 -5.93
CA GLN A 31 3.02 -13.24 -6.80
C GLN A 31 2.54 -12.08 -5.94
N PHE A 32 2.59 -10.88 -6.50
CA PHE A 32 1.96 -9.73 -5.86
C PHE A 32 0.43 -9.93 -5.79
N PRO A 33 -0.21 -9.46 -4.71
CA PRO A 33 -1.65 -9.44 -4.65
C PRO A 33 -2.21 -8.55 -5.76
N SER A 34 -3.43 -8.80 -6.21
CA SER A 34 -4.15 -7.80 -7.00
C SER A 34 -4.61 -6.64 -6.10
N ASP A 35 -4.92 -5.49 -6.70
CA ASP A 35 -5.52 -4.38 -5.94
C ASP A 35 -6.84 -4.78 -5.25
N GLN A 36 -7.56 -5.77 -5.78
CA GLN A 36 -8.79 -6.25 -5.17
C GLN A 36 -8.57 -6.84 -3.77
N ALA A 37 -7.38 -7.38 -3.49
CA ALA A 37 -7.04 -7.84 -2.15
C ALA A 37 -7.06 -6.71 -1.13
N CYS A 38 -6.59 -5.52 -1.51
CA CYS A 38 -6.61 -4.32 -0.69
C CYS A 38 -8.02 -3.70 -0.65
N LEU A 39 -8.66 -3.60 -1.82
CA LEU A 39 -9.93 -2.89 -2.00
C LEU A 39 -11.13 -3.58 -1.33
N LYS A 40 -11.02 -4.87 -0.98
CA LYS A 40 -12.01 -5.58 -0.13
C LYS A 40 -12.20 -4.93 1.24
N CYS A 41 -11.16 -4.27 1.76
CA CYS A 41 -11.18 -3.64 3.09
C CYS A 41 -10.97 -2.12 3.03
N HIS A 42 -10.28 -1.62 2.01
CA HIS A 42 -9.95 -0.21 1.86
C HIS A 42 -10.66 0.40 0.65
N ASN A 43 -11.52 1.38 0.89
CA ASN A 43 -12.17 2.11 -0.19
C ASN A 43 -11.22 3.19 -0.75
N ILE A 44 -10.93 3.14 -2.06
CA ILE A 44 -10.01 4.09 -2.70
C ILE A 44 -10.50 5.55 -2.67
N GLU A 45 -11.80 5.77 -2.72
CA GLU A 45 -12.38 7.12 -2.62
C GLU A 45 -12.16 7.70 -1.22
N ASP A 46 -12.37 6.89 -0.17
CA ASP A 46 -12.11 7.31 1.20
C ASP A 46 -10.63 7.59 1.44
N LEU A 47 -9.73 6.78 0.87
CA LEU A 47 -8.29 7.01 0.95
C LEU A 47 -7.89 8.31 0.25
N ALA A 48 -8.38 8.54 -0.96
CA ALA A 48 -8.14 9.77 -1.71
C ALA A 48 -8.63 11.01 -0.95
N LEU A 49 -9.81 10.94 -0.33
CA LEU A 49 -10.35 12.02 0.50
C LEU A 49 -9.51 12.26 1.77
N LYS A 50 -9.15 11.19 2.50
CA LYS A 50 -8.35 11.29 3.73
C LYS A 50 -6.92 11.77 3.52
N THR A 51 -6.42 11.61 2.30
CA THR A 51 -5.07 12.03 1.90
C THR A 51 -5.06 13.20 0.93
N ALA A 52 -6.22 13.87 0.79
CA ALA A 52 -6.33 15.12 0.06
C ALA A 52 -5.37 16.16 0.63
N ARG A 53 -4.82 16.97 -0.29
CA ARG A 53 -3.97 18.11 0.02
C ARG A 53 -4.73 19.40 -0.31
N ASN A 54 -4.13 20.52 0.06
CA ASN A 54 -4.65 21.84 -0.32
C ASN A 54 -4.68 21.99 -1.85
N ASP A 55 -5.32 23.05 -2.35
CA ASP A 55 -5.50 23.24 -3.79
C ASP A 55 -4.18 23.37 -4.57
N GLU A 56 -3.15 23.95 -3.95
CA GLU A 56 -1.81 24.13 -4.54
C GLU A 56 -1.10 22.78 -4.72
N ASP A 57 -1.21 21.88 -3.75
CA ASP A 57 -0.55 20.58 -3.73
C ASP A 57 -1.50 19.41 -4.06
N LYS A 58 -2.70 19.68 -4.57
CA LYS A 58 -3.76 18.67 -4.76
C LYS A 58 -3.29 17.44 -5.55
N TRP A 59 -2.37 17.65 -6.49
CA TRP A 59 -1.80 16.62 -7.35
C TRP A 59 -0.72 15.76 -6.68
N GLN A 60 -0.26 16.15 -5.49
CA GLN A 60 0.66 15.37 -4.65
C GLN A 60 -0.11 14.39 -3.73
N ASN A 61 -1.44 14.31 -3.85
CA ASN A 61 -2.24 13.30 -3.16
C ASN A 61 -1.79 11.90 -3.61
N PRO A 62 -1.25 11.05 -2.70
CA PRO A 62 -0.66 9.76 -3.08
C PRO A 62 -1.70 8.77 -3.61
N HIS A 63 -2.98 8.95 -3.28
CA HIS A 63 -4.08 8.09 -3.72
C HIS A 63 -4.98 8.75 -4.78
N ASN A 64 -4.62 9.94 -5.28
CA ASN A 64 -5.26 10.59 -6.42
C ASN A 64 -4.28 11.60 -7.07
N ASN A 65 -3.24 11.08 -7.73
CA ASN A 65 -2.11 11.89 -8.22
C ASN A 65 -2.25 12.28 -9.71
N LEU A 66 -1.38 13.17 -10.17
CA LEU A 66 -1.41 13.68 -11.55
C LEU A 66 -1.18 12.61 -12.64
N HIS A 67 -0.29 11.66 -12.39
CA HIS A 67 0.15 10.71 -13.42
C HIS A 67 -0.80 9.53 -13.57
N TYR A 68 -1.32 9.04 -12.45
CA TYR A 68 -2.04 7.77 -12.38
C TYR A 68 -3.45 7.90 -11.81
N GLY A 69 -3.86 9.11 -11.39
CA GLY A 69 -5.12 9.29 -10.68
C GLY A 69 -5.20 8.35 -9.47
N LYS A 70 -6.23 7.51 -9.46
CA LYS A 70 -6.52 6.51 -8.41
C LYS A 70 -6.18 5.08 -8.81
N GLU A 71 -5.51 4.89 -9.96
CA GLU A 71 -5.32 3.57 -10.59
C GLU A 71 -3.91 2.98 -10.40
N LEU A 72 -3.03 3.68 -9.66
CA LEU A 72 -1.70 3.13 -9.36
C LEU A 72 -1.84 1.92 -8.42
N PRO A 73 -1.23 0.76 -8.73
CA PRO A 73 -1.37 -0.42 -7.89
C PRO A 73 -0.84 -0.21 -6.47
N CYS A 74 -1.57 -0.73 -5.50
CA CYS A 74 -1.31 -0.52 -4.07
C CYS A 74 0.10 -0.97 -3.68
N GLN A 75 0.53 -2.12 -4.22
CA GLN A 75 1.83 -2.71 -3.95
C GLN A 75 3.02 -1.93 -4.49
N GLU A 76 2.83 -0.94 -5.37
CA GLU A 76 3.96 -0.13 -5.87
C GLU A 76 4.59 0.68 -4.74
N CYS A 77 3.76 1.21 -3.83
CA CYS A 77 4.21 1.97 -2.65
C CYS A 77 4.13 1.17 -1.35
N HIS A 78 3.16 0.28 -1.19
CA HIS A 78 2.90 -0.44 0.06
C HIS A 78 3.45 -1.87 0.01
N GLY A 79 4.50 -2.14 0.78
CA GLY A 79 5.04 -3.47 0.97
C GLY A 79 4.66 -4.06 2.33
N GLU A 80 4.25 -5.34 2.32
CA GLU A 80 3.92 -6.09 3.54
C GLU A 80 5.15 -6.83 4.09
N HIS A 81 5.73 -7.73 3.29
CA HIS A 81 6.88 -8.54 3.70
C HIS A 81 8.24 -7.86 3.49
N LYS A 82 8.24 -6.63 2.97
CA LYS A 82 9.43 -5.81 2.75
C LYS A 82 9.01 -4.35 2.70
N ALA A 83 9.72 -3.51 3.45
CA ALA A 83 9.49 -2.07 3.43
C ALA A 83 9.64 -1.48 2.01
N LYS A 84 8.75 -0.54 1.68
CA LYS A 84 8.76 0.19 0.40
C LYS A 84 8.55 1.69 0.64
N GLN A 85 9.33 2.46 -0.08
CA GLN A 85 9.18 3.91 -0.18
C GLN A 85 7.98 4.27 -1.08
N PRO A 86 7.39 5.48 -0.93
CA PRO A 86 6.45 5.99 -1.92
C PRO A 86 7.11 6.08 -3.30
N LEU A 87 6.45 5.56 -4.34
CA LEU A 87 6.94 5.63 -5.73
C LEU A 87 7.27 7.06 -6.17
N CYS A 88 6.49 8.04 -5.69
CA CYS A 88 6.69 9.45 -6.02
C CYS A 88 8.08 9.97 -5.61
N SER A 89 8.68 9.39 -4.57
CA SER A 89 9.98 9.80 -4.03
C SER A 89 11.15 9.51 -4.97
N ASP A 90 10.94 8.68 -6.01
CA ASP A 90 11.96 8.42 -7.03
C ASP A 90 12.23 9.66 -7.90
N CYS A 91 11.25 10.56 -8.03
CA CYS A 91 11.34 11.77 -8.86
C CYS A 91 11.07 13.07 -8.09
N HIS A 92 10.32 13.01 -6.99
CA HIS A 92 9.84 14.17 -6.25
C HIS A 92 10.32 14.15 -4.79
N THR A 93 10.34 15.32 -4.18
CA THR A 93 10.74 15.51 -2.77
C THR A 93 9.54 15.76 -1.85
N PHE A 94 8.37 15.26 -2.23
CA PHE A 94 7.14 15.40 -1.45
C PHE A 94 7.27 14.69 -0.10
N LYS A 95 6.71 15.29 0.95
CA LYS A 95 6.67 14.66 2.27
C LYS A 95 5.38 13.87 2.45
N TYR A 96 5.50 12.62 2.89
CA TYR A 96 4.39 11.71 3.18
C TYR A 96 4.51 11.19 4.62
N ASP A 97 4.39 12.08 5.61
CA ASP A 97 4.67 11.78 7.03
C ASP A 97 3.79 10.66 7.63
N LYS A 98 2.67 10.35 6.97
CA LYS A 98 1.75 9.28 7.36
C LYS A 98 2.04 7.94 6.67
N HIS A 99 2.92 7.91 5.66
CA HIS A 99 3.34 6.65 5.03
C HIS A 99 4.13 5.82 6.05
N LYS A 100 3.85 4.53 6.08
CA LYS A 100 4.56 3.59 6.93
C LYS A 100 5.34 2.67 6.03
N GLU A 101 6.66 2.71 6.14
CA GLU A 101 7.59 1.80 5.47
C GLU A 101 7.70 0.46 6.17
#